data_AF-A0A167BC78-F1
#
_entry.id   AF-A0A167BC78-F1
#
_cell.length_a   1.000
_cell.length_b   1.000
_cell.length_c   1.000
_cell.angle_alpha   90.00
_cell.angle_beta   90.00
_cell.angle_gamma   90.00
#
_symmetry.space_group_name_H-M   'P 1'
#
loop_
_entity.id
_entity.type
_entity.pdbx_description
1 polymer ?
#
loop_
_entity_poly.entity_id
_entity_poly.type
_entity_poly.pdbx_seq_one_letter_code
_entity_poly.pdbx_strand_id
1 'polypeptide(L)'
;MLRHLDFAGETTLKRIEPHRLAALILEDLKRYPESAIGDIRQRIGSEIHPRQVKRTLDGLIEKGEVRFAGDKRWRRYWAVS
;
A
#
# COMPACT_ATOMS: atom_id res chain seq x y z
N MET A 1 1.46 20.33 9.54
CA MET A 1 0.76 19.39 10.45
C MET A 1 0.59 18.06 9.74
N LEU A 2 1.45 17.07 10.03
CA LEU A 2 1.33 15.71 9.52
C LEU A 2 0.33 14.97 10.40
N ARG A 3 -0.84 14.67 9.84
CA ARG A 3 -1.89 13.90 10.52
C ARG A 3 -1.46 12.44 10.51
N HIS A 4 -0.77 12.03 11.58
CA HIS A 4 -0.58 10.62 11.91
C HIS A 4 -1.99 10.02 11.99
N LEU A 5 -2.30 9.10 11.08
CA LEU A 5 -3.52 8.32 11.17
C LEU A 5 -3.31 7.35 12.33
N ASP A 6 -3.77 7.73 13.51
CA ASP A 6 -3.97 6.84 14.65
C ASP A 6 -4.95 5.73 14.23
N PHE A 7 -4.41 4.66 13.65
CA PHE A 7 -5.14 3.42 13.46
C PHE A 7 -5.28 2.76 14.83
N ALA A 8 -6.36 3.13 15.53
CA ALA A 8 -6.83 2.44 16.72
C ALA A 8 -7.15 0.98 16.35
N GLY A 9 -6.30 0.07 16.82
CA GLY A 9 -6.45 -1.36 16.63
C GLY A 9 -5.20 -2.09 17.09
N GLU A 10 -5.12 -2.35 18.39
CA GLU A 10 -4.14 -3.24 19.04
C GLU A 10 -4.28 -4.70 18.56
N THR A 11 -4.08 -4.93 17.27
CA THR A 11 -3.77 -6.26 16.74
C THR A 11 -2.38 -6.16 16.17
N THR A 12 -1.38 -6.65 16.90
CA THR A 12 0.02 -6.77 16.49
C THR A 12 0.13 -6.94 14.98
N LEU A 13 0.78 -6.00 14.28
CA LEU A 13 0.87 -5.97 12.80
C LEU A 13 1.50 -7.23 12.18
N LYS A 14 1.99 -8.17 13.02
CA LYS A 14 2.30 -9.56 12.65
C LYS A 14 1.13 -10.35 12.06
N ARG A 15 -0.14 -9.97 12.29
CA ARG A 15 -1.33 -10.64 11.75
C ARG A 15 -2.35 -9.67 11.14
N ILE A 16 -1.90 -8.80 10.23
CA ILE A 16 -2.86 -8.07 9.37
C ILE A 16 -3.46 -9.07 8.38
N GLU A 17 -4.79 -9.16 8.36
CA GLU A 17 -5.50 -9.95 7.35
C GLU A 17 -5.20 -9.42 5.94
N PRO A 18 -5.01 -10.29 4.92
CA PRO A 18 -4.64 -9.87 3.56
C PRO A 18 -5.58 -8.80 2.98
N HIS A 19 -6.86 -8.87 3.30
CA HIS A 19 -7.88 -7.91 2.85
C HIS A 19 -7.71 -6.52 3.48
N ARG A 20 -7.27 -6.43 4.76
CA ARG A 20 -7.00 -5.14 5.40
C ARG A 20 -5.81 -4.43 4.78
N LEU A 21 -4.74 -5.17 4.45
CA LEU A 21 -3.56 -4.58 3.81
C LEU A 21 -3.91 -3.99 2.43
N ALA A 22 -4.76 -4.67 1.67
CA ALA A 22 -5.24 -4.18 0.37
C ALA A 22 -5.99 -2.84 0.51
N ALA A 23 -6.92 -2.75 1.47
CA ALA A 23 -7.65 -1.52 1.74
C ALA A 23 -6.71 -0.36 2.13
N LEU A 24 -5.71 -0.62 3.00
CA LEU A 24 -4.72 0.40 3.38
C LEU A 24 -3.92 0.92 2.19
N ILE A 25 -3.47 0.02 1.30
CA ILE A 25 -2.72 0.41 0.11
C ILE A 25 -3.59 1.23 -0.84
N LEU A 26 -4.85 0.85 -1.05
CA LEU A 26 -5.77 1.60 -1.91
C LEU A 26 -6.07 2.98 -1.37
N GLU A 27 -6.38 3.10 -0.08
CA GLU A 27 -6.62 4.41 0.56
C GLU A 27 -5.37 5.29 0.53
N ASP A 28 -4.19 4.71 0.75
CA ASP A 28 -2.92 5.43 0.60
C ASP A 28 -2.71 5.92 -0.84
N LEU A 29 -2.95 5.07 -1.84
CA LEU A 29 -2.79 5.43 -3.26
C LEU A 29 -3.83 6.43 -3.77
N LYS A 30 -5.05 6.43 -3.21
CA LYS A 30 -6.06 7.46 -3.48
C LYS A 30 -5.61 8.82 -2.94
N ARG A 31 -4.94 8.83 -1.79
CA ARG A 31 -4.47 10.06 -1.12
C ARG A 31 -3.13 10.56 -1.67
N TYR A 32 -2.25 9.64 -2.03
CA TYR A 32 -0.90 9.88 -2.53
C TYR A 32 -0.69 9.10 -3.85
N PRO A 33 -1.27 9.58 -4.97
CA PRO A 33 -1.03 8.99 -6.28
C PRO A 33 0.45 9.08 -6.68
N GLU A 34 0.88 8.27 -7.66
CA GLU A 34 2.26 8.23 -8.16
C GLU A 34 3.29 7.82 -7.09
N SER A 35 2.89 6.97 -6.16
CA SER A 35 3.78 6.55 -5.09
C SER A 35 4.65 5.37 -5.50
N ALA A 36 5.92 5.34 -5.04
CA ALA A 36 6.73 4.14 -5.15
C ALA A 36 6.37 3.16 -4.04
N ILE A 37 6.66 1.87 -4.24
CA ILE A 37 6.36 0.83 -3.23
C ILE A 37 7.01 1.11 -1.86
N GLY A 38 8.18 1.75 -1.84
CA GLY A 38 8.87 2.15 -0.61
C GLY A 38 8.10 3.23 0.15
N ASP A 39 7.58 4.23 -0.57
CA ASP A 39 6.81 5.34 -0.01
C ASP A 39 5.48 4.84 0.58
N ILE A 40 4.79 3.98 -0.17
CA ILE A 40 3.53 3.34 0.27
C ILE A 40 3.78 2.58 1.58
N ARG A 41 4.79 1.70 1.60
CA ARG A 41 5.17 0.92 2.78
C ARG A 41 5.50 1.81 3.98
N GLN A 42 6.22 2.90 3.77
CA GLN A 42 6.60 3.80 4.86
C GLN A 42 5.36 4.44 5.51
N ARG A 43 4.34 4.77 4.72
CA ARG A 43 3.10 5.39 5.21
C ARG A 43 2.11 4.43 5.83
N ILE A 44 1.91 3.24 5.24
CA ILE A 44 0.94 2.26 5.77
C ILE A 44 1.46 1.48 6.98
N GLY A 45 2.79 1.42 7.16
CA GLY A 45 3.43 0.68 8.26
C GLY A 45 4.76 0.06 7.82
N SER A 46 5.87 0.62 8.31
CA SER A 46 7.22 0.11 8.01
C SER A 46 7.53 -1.24 8.66
N GLU A 47 6.66 -1.75 9.52
CA GLU A 47 6.73 -3.11 10.07
C GLU A 47 6.21 -4.20 9.13
N ILE A 48 5.50 -3.82 8.07
CA ILE A 48 4.98 -4.78 7.08
C ILE A 48 6.14 -5.28 6.21
N HIS A 49 6.17 -6.59 5.97
CA HIS A 49 7.22 -7.20 5.17
C HIS A 49 7.10 -6.75 3.70
N PRO A 50 8.19 -6.29 3.04
CA PRO A 50 8.12 -5.74 1.67
C PRO A 50 7.57 -6.74 0.64
N ARG A 51 7.83 -8.04 0.82
CA ARG A 51 7.23 -9.11 -0.01
C ARG A 51 5.70 -9.17 0.09
N GLN A 52 5.13 -8.87 1.25
CA GLN A 52 3.68 -8.88 1.46
C GLN A 52 3.02 -7.69 0.76
N VAL A 53 3.60 -6.49 0.91
CA VAL A 53 3.16 -5.29 0.17
C VAL A 53 3.20 -5.53 -1.33
N LYS A 54 4.29 -6.13 -1.84
CA LYS A 54 4.41 -6.46 -3.26
C LYS A 54 3.33 -7.45 -3.71
N ARG A 55 3.13 -8.56 -3.00
CA ARG A 55 2.09 -9.55 -3.33
C ARG A 55 0.69 -8.91 -3.35
N THR A 56 0.39 -8.05 -2.38
CA THR A 56 -0.90 -7.36 -2.33
C THR A 56 -1.06 -6.37 -3.48
N LEU A 57 -0.01 -5.60 -3.81
CA LEU A 57 -0.02 -4.72 -4.99
C LEU A 57 -0.22 -5.49 -6.29
N ASP A 58 0.49 -6.60 -6.46
CA ASP A 58 0.36 -7.46 -7.64
C ASP A 58 -1.10 -7.98 -7.76
N GLY A 59 -1.69 -8.45 -6.66
CA GLY A 59 -3.11 -8.86 -6.65
C GLY A 59 -4.10 -7.73 -6.89
N LEU A 60 -3.81 -6.50 -6.46
CA LEU A 60 -4.63 -5.31 -6.77
C LEU A 60 -4.52 -4.90 -8.24
N ILE A 61 -3.35 -5.09 -8.85
CA ILE A 61 -3.13 -4.88 -10.28
C ILE A 61 -3.91 -5.91 -11.09
N GLU A 62 -3.86 -7.19 -10.71
CA GLU A 62 -4.62 -8.26 -11.36
C GLU A 62 -6.13 -8.02 -11.31
N LYS A 63 -6.63 -7.41 -10.22
CA LYS A 63 -8.02 -6.99 -10.09
C LYS A 63 -8.39 -5.71 -10.84
N GLY A 64 -7.40 -5.00 -11.38
CA GLY A 64 -7.61 -3.71 -12.06
C GLY A 64 -7.86 -2.53 -11.12
N GLU A 65 -7.67 -2.70 -9.80
CA GLU A 65 -7.85 -1.64 -8.80
C GLU A 65 -6.61 -0.74 -8.66
N VAL A 66 -5.44 -1.21 -9.13
CA VAL A 66 -4.19 -0.45 -9.14
C VAL A 66 -3.56 -0.53 -10.51
N ARG A 67 -3.09 0.61 -11.01
CA ARG A 67 -2.24 0.69 -12.20
C ARG A 67 -0.82 1.06 -11.80
N PHE A 68 0.15 0.64 -12.60
CA PHE A 68 1.54 1.03 -12.42
C PHE A 68 2.13 1.52 -13.73
N ALA A 69 3.19 2.31 -13.63
CA ALA A 69 3.96 2.80 -14.77
C ALA A 69 5.42 2.90 -14.38
N GLY A 70 6.31 2.80 -15.37
CA GLY A 70 7.75 2.75 -15.17
C GLY A 70 8.28 1.34 -14.88
N ASP A 71 9.61 1.22 -14.92
CA ASP A 71 10.32 -0.06 -14.77
C ASP A 71 11.22 -0.07 -13.52
N LYS A 72 11.33 -1.26 -12.91
CA LYS A 72 12.19 -1.54 -11.73
C LYS A 72 12.06 -0.47 -10.63
N ARG A 73 13.10 0.35 -10.45
CA ARG A 73 13.22 1.39 -9.40
C ARG A 73 12.28 2.57 -9.64
N TRP A 74 11.93 2.84 -10.89
CA TRP A 74 11.10 3.97 -11.29
C TRP A 74 9.63 3.61 -11.36
N ARG A 75 9.25 2.42 -10.84
CA ARG A 75 7.87 1.99 -10.83
C ARG A 75 7.05 2.82 -9.85
N ARG A 76 6.04 3.49 -10.37
CA ARG A 76 5.05 4.28 -9.64
C ARG A 76 3.68 3.61 -9.75
N TYR A 77 2.85 3.80 -8.74
CA TYR A 77 1.54 3.16 -8.62
C TYR A 77 0.45 4.22 -8.45
N TRP A 78 -0.75 3.93 -8.97
CA TRP A 78 -1.95 4.73 -8.81
C TRP A 78 -3.14 3.82 -8.52
N ALA A 79 -4.04 4.26 -7.65
CA ALA A 79 -5.35 3.65 -7.55
C ALA A 79 -6.14 3.92 -8.85
N VAL A 80 -6.83 2.90 -9.33
CA VAL A 80 -7.84 3.01 -10.38
C VAL A 80 -9.17 3.15 -9.65
N SER A 81 -9.88 4.24 -9.92
CA SER A 81 -11.17 4.52 -9.27
C SER A 81 -12.31 3.76 -9.91
#